data_AF-A0A7W1G442-F1
#
_entry.id   AF-A0A7W1G442-F1
#
_cell.length_a   1.000
_cell.length_b   1.000
_cell.length_c   1.000
_cell.angle_alpha   90.00
_cell.angle_beta   90.00
_cell.angle_gamma   90.00
#
_symmetry.space_group_name_H-M   'P 1'
#
loop_
_entity.id
_entity.type
_entity.pdbx_description
1 polymer ?
#
loop_
_entity_poly.entity_id
_entity_poly.type
_entity_poly.pdbx_seq_one_letter_code
_entity_poly.pdbx_strand_id
1 'polypeptide(L)'
;MFRRLLCAAQLLTVFLSAGGAGASDVVPIPALTQWESNMTTFGRQHAAYLAAHKDDADIDGLVGGVAYYDSARVYLQIAAYTNDAAWKEAVADSIHVYRDRFVIASRHDIAGHLNFSDGLLMHFKQAKDPLSRDTILAMAKLRWMREENIIPTDSCESSRETAYAIKTILNAQALGFPKGKRLETLVTTAIGHYDQWFVAKSATYVRPFMAGLTAEALIDYHAVSHDPRILPTIKLGMDWLWANMWVPSAGAFRYTNVVTKEGGIEPTADLNLLVAPAFAWLYLQTGDPVYRDRGDQIFAGGVAGAYLTAHKQFNQNYRWSFDYVAWRQQKPVKEKKAPAVPVAQPAQPPAVPAIDATPYREALQQALQVIGKGLAVRMTLPVMGAATDVDVVGADAHGVIARVSGNDLPVRWKDVADADLAQLSYLAAKSDKAVLTNAWHLASITRMLDLRTQIGGRLLAIDPEAFRELAK
;
A
#
# COMPACT_ATOMS: atom_id res chain seq x y z
N MET A 1 16.64 29.25 16.27
CA MET A 1 17.40 28.74 15.11
C MET A 1 16.58 27.69 14.33
N PHE A 2 15.36 28.05 13.89
CA PHE A 2 14.55 27.23 12.98
C PHE A 2 13.89 28.19 11.97
N ARG A 3 14.49 28.27 10.79
CA ARG A 3 13.99 29.06 9.66
C ARG A 3 12.95 28.23 8.90
N ARG A 4 11.70 28.69 8.99
CA ARG A 4 10.67 28.78 7.93
C ARG A 4 10.74 27.74 6.79
N LEU A 5 9.72 26.88 6.73
CA LEU A 5 9.09 26.44 5.47
C LEU A 5 7.61 26.84 5.55
N LEU A 6 7.35 28.09 5.15
CA LEU A 6 6.05 28.51 4.65
C LEU A 6 5.95 28.00 3.21
N CYS A 7 4.95 27.17 2.92
CA CYS A 7 4.23 27.26 1.64
C CYS A 7 2.79 27.62 1.99
N ALA A 8 2.61 28.86 2.43
CA ALA A 8 1.33 29.53 2.45
C ALA A 8 1.23 30.35 1.16
N ALA A 9 0.07 30.23 0.51
CA ALA A 9 -0.42 31.00 -0.62
C ALA A 9 0.37 32.28 -0.95
N GLN A 10 1.08 32.28 -2.07
CA GLN A 10 1.37 33.52 -2.78
C GLN A 10 0.22 33.76 -3.76
N LEU A 11 -0.62 34.75 -3.41
CA LEU A 11 -1.51 35.43 -4.33
C LEU A 11 -0.72 35.91 -5.55
N LEU A 12 -1.07 35.42 -6.74
CA LEU A 12 -0.61 36.00 -7.99
C LEU A 12 -1.73 36.89 -8.56
N THR A 13 -1.72 38.16 -8.20
CA THR A 13 -2.44 39.19 -8.94
C THR A 13 -1.63 39.47 -10.21
N VAL A 14 -2.07 38.93 -11.36
CA VAL A 14 -1.45 39.23 -12.66
C VAL A 14 -1.93 40.62 -13.10
N PHE A 15 -1.07 41.63 -12.97
CA PHE A 15 -1.21 42.87 -13.71
C PHE A 15 -0.77 42.64 -15.16
N LEU A 16 -1.66 42.95 -16.12
CA LEU A 16 -1.27 43.12 -17.51
C LEU A 16 -0.33 44.34 -17.60
N SER A 17 0.94 44.10 -17.91
CA SER A 17 1.81 45.09 -18.55
C SER A 17 2.26 44.52 -19.88
N ALA A 18 1.86 45.20 -20.95
CA ALA A 18 2.30 44.93 -22.31
C ALA A 18 3.78 45.32 -22.43
N GLY A 19 4.64 44.35 -22.77
CA GLY A 19 6.06 44.55 -23.03
C GLY A 19 6.74 43.22 -23.32
N GLY A 20 6.94 42.91 -24.60
CA GLY A 20 7.45 41.61 -25.04
C GLY A 20 8.92 41.36 -24.69
N ALA A 21 9.21 40.12 -24.27
CA ALA A 21 10.32 39.27 -24.73
C ALA A 21 10.43 38.03 -23.81
N GLY A 22 10.20 36.85 -24.38
CA GLY A 22 10.39 35.53 -23.74
C GLY A 22 9.08 34.82 -23.39
N ALA A 23 8.49 34.12 -24.36
CA ALA A 23 7.44 33.14 -24.07
C ALA A 23 8.02 32.08 -23.11
N SER A 24 7.38 31.82 -21.98
CA SER A 24 7.85 30.80 -21.06
C SER A 24 7.70 29.41 -21.69
N ASP A 25 8.79 28.67 -21.84
CA ASP A 25 8.87 27.27 -22.34
C ASP A 25 8.20 26.23 -21.39
N VAL A 26 7.09 26.58 -20.74
CA VAL A 26 6.40 25.67 -19.82
C VAL A 26 5.50 24.75 -20.62
N VAL A 27 5.87 23.48 -20.71
CA VAL A 27 5.03 22.42 -21.30
C VAL A 27 3.73 22.30 -20.49
N PRO A 28 2.55 22.58 -21.09
CA PRO A 28 1.27 22.50 -20.40
C PRO A 28 1.01 21.10 -19.85
N ILE A 29 0.29 21.02 -18.74
CA ILE A 29 -0.17 19.73 -18.18
C ILE A 29 -1.34 19.23 -19.07
N PRO A 30 -1.23 18.05 -19.69
CA PRO A 30 -2.32 17.52 -20.50
C PRO A 30 -3.55 17.20 -19.65
N ALA A 31 -4.73 17.37 -20.24
CA ALA A 31 -6.03 17.16 -19.60
C ALA A 31 -6.29 17.98 -18.32
N LEU A 32 -5.49 19.02 -18.03
CA LEU A 32 -5.67 19.86 -16.83
C LEU A 32 -7.07 20.47 -16.77
N THR A 33 -7.56 21.06 -17.87
CA THR A 33 -8.91 21.64 -17.92
C THR A 33 -10.00 20.60 -17.66
N GLN A 34 -9.84 19.37 -18.13
CA GLN A 34 -10.79 18.30 -17.85
C GLN A 34 -10.73 17.88 -16.37
N TRP A 35 -9.53 17.80 -15.80
CA TRP A 35 -9.32 17.53 -14.37
C TRP A 35 -9.98 18.62 -13.52
N GLU A 36 -9.82 19.89 -13.85
CA GLU A 36 -10.47 21.02 -13.14
C GLU A 36 -12.00 20.97 -13.25
N SER A 37 -12.53 20.65 -14.44
CA SER A 37 -13.96 20.48 -14.65
C SER A 37 -14.51 19.31 -13.84
N ASN A 38 -13.86 18.15 -13.93
CA ASN A 38 -14.25 16.94 -13.21
C ASN A 38 -14.23 17.16 -11.69
N MET A 39 -13.18 17.80 -11.18
CA MET A 39 -12.99 18.13 -9.76
C MET A 39 -14.21 18.86 -9.21
N THR A 40 -14.66 19.91 -9.90
CA THR A 40 -15.74 20.75 -9.42
C THR A 40 -17.12 20.12 -9.67
N THR A 41 -17.35 19.51 -10.83
CA THR A 41 -18.63 18.87 -11.16
C THR A 41 -18.92 17.70 -10.22
N PHE A 42 -18.04 16.70 -10.17
CA PHE A 42 -18.25 15.52 -9.32
C PHE A 42 -18.07 15.86 -7.85
N GLY A 43 -17.15 16.77 -7.50
CA GLY A 43 -17.00 17.20 -6.12
C GLY A 43 -18.28 17.80 -5.54
N ARG A 44 -19.00 18.63 -6.30
CA ARG A 44 -20.27 19.22 -5.82
C ARG A 44 -21.36 18.17 -5.67
N GLN A 45 -21.43 17.21 -6.61
CA GLN A 45 -22.33 16.07 -6.51
C GLN A 45 -22.06 15.27 -5.23
N HIS A 46 -20.79 14.95 -4.96
CA HIS A 46 -20.39 14.16 -3.79
C HIS A 46 -20.56 14.91 -2.48
N ALA A 47 -20.30 16.22 -2.47
CA ALA A 47 -20.58 17.09 -1.34
C ALA A 47 -22.08 17.13 -1.01
N ALA A 48 -22.94 17.27 -2.02
CA ALA A 48 -24.39 17.28 -1.82
C ALA A 48 -24.91 15.94 -1.27
N TYR A 49 -24.40 14.81 -1.79
CA TYR A 49 -24.73 13.49 -1.25
C TYR A 49 -24.29 13.37 0.21
N LEU A 50 -23.04 13.75 0.52
CA LEU A 50 -22.50 13.69 1.86
C LEU A 50 -23.34 14.53 2.83
N ALA A 51 -23.71 15.75 2.45
CA ALA A 51 -24.56 16.62 3.25
C ALA A 51 -25.92 15.97 3.61
N ALA A 52 -26.50 15.21 2.67
CA ALA A 52 -27.78 14.53 2.87
C ALA A 52 -27.69 13.24 3.70
N HIS A 53 -26.53 12.57 3.72
CA HIS A 53 -26.36 11.23 4.30
C HIS A 53 -25.35 11.19 5.46
N LYS A 54 -24.74 12.31 5.85
CA LYS A 54 -23.70 12.39 6.89
C LYS A 54 -24.12 11.85 8.26
N ASP A 55 -25.43 11.75 8.50
CA ASP A 55 -26.04 11.27 9.74
C ASP A 55 -26.66 9.86 9.61
N ASP A 56 -26.50 9.20 8.46
CA ASP A 56 -26.99 7.83 8.24
C ASP A 56 -26.37 6.85 9.23
N ALA A 57 -27.14 5.82 9.60
CA ALA A 57 -26.70 4.84 10.61
C ALA A 57 -25.53 3.96 10.13
N ASP A 58 -25.39 3.75 8.82
CA ASP A 58 -24.31 2.93 8.23
C ASP A 58 -22.98 3.70 8.17
N ILE A 59 -22.31 3.82 9.31
CA ILE A 59 -21.00 4.49 9.41
C ILE A 59 -19.94 3.79 8.55
N ASP A 60 -19.92 2.46 8.55
CA ASP A 60 -18.90 1.71 7.82
C ASP A 60 -19.06 1.89 6.30
N GLY A 61 -20.30 1.91 5.80
CA GLY A 61 -20.61 2.26 4.41
C GLY A 61 -20.24 3.69 4.06
N LEU A 62 -20.53 4.66 4.94
CA LEU A 62 -20.12 6.05 4.74
C LEU A 62 -18.61 6.21 4.71
N VAL A 63 -17.88 5.58 5.62
CA VAL A 63 -16.41 5.72 5.70
C VAL A 63 -15.73 4.93 4.59
N GLY A 64 -16.17 3.70 4.31
CA GLY A 64 -15.59 2.83 3.28
C GLY A 64 -15.97 3.20 1.85
N GLY A 65 -17.14 3.82 1.67
CA GLY A 65 -17.69 4.19 0.36
C GLY A 65 -17.55 5.68 0.04
N VAL A 66 -17.83 6.57 1.00
CA VAL A 66 -17.98 8.03 0.77
C VAL A 66 -16.78 8.83 1.23
N ALA A 67 -16.29 8.59 2.45
CA ALA A 67 -15.14 9.32 3.02
C ALA A 67 -13.78 8.67 2.74
N TYR A 68 -13.77 7.47 2.15
CA TYR A 68 -12.57 6.69 1.89
C TYR A 68 -11.59 7.48 1.00
N TYR A 69 -10.28 7.32 1.23
CA TYR A 69 -9.21 8.15 0.66
C TYR A 69 -9.21 9.62 1.12
N ASP A 70 -9.67 9.88 2.35
CA ASP A 70 -9.58 11.19 3.01
C ASP A 70 -10.36 12.29 2.28
N SER A 71 -11.70 12.17 2.25
CA SER A 71 -12.56 13.18 1.61
C SER A 71 -12.38 14.58 2.21
N ALA A 72 -12.04 14.69 3.49
CA ALA A 72 -11.73 15.97 4.12
C ALA A 72 -10.51 16.63 3.45
N ARG A 73 -9.42 15.88 3.22
CA ARG A 73 -8.27 16.37 2.46
C ARG A 73 -8.67 16.79 1.04
N VAL A 74 -9.49 15.99 0.36
CA VAL A 74 -9.95 16.28 -1.00
C VAL A 74 -10.68 17.62 -1.04
N TYR A 75 -11.73 17.82 -0.24
CA TYR A 75 -12.50 19.06 -0.26
C TYR A 75 -11.69 20.28 0.21
N LEU A 76 -10.76 20.11 1.16
CA LEU A 76 -9.85 21.18 1.57
C LEU A 76 -8.93 21.63 0.43
N GLN A 77 -8.41 20.69 -0.36
CA GLN A 77 -7.59 21.01 -1.53
C GLN A 77 -8.40 21.66 -2.65
N ILE A 78 -9.62 21.18 -2.90
CA ILE A 78 -10.53 21.82 -3.87
C ILE A 78 -10.83 23.26 -3.42
N ALA A 79 -11.17 23.46 -2.15
CA ALA A 79 -11.43 24.78 -1.58
C ALA A 79 -10.25 25.73 -1.78
N ALA A 80 -9.02 25.24 -1.54
CA ALA A 80 -7.81 26.01 -1.75
C ALA A 80 -7.54 26.32 -3.23
N TYR A 81 -7.81 25.36 -4.13
CA TYR A 81 -7.57 25.51 -5.57
C TYR A 81 -8.56 26.48 -6.23
N THR A 82 -9.85 26.34 -5.92
CA THR A 82 -10.90 27.16 -6.55
C THR A 82 -11.14 28.48 -5.82
N ASN A 83 -10.60 28.64 -4.60
CA ASN A 83 -10.90 29.75 -3.71
C ASN A 83 -12.42 29.95 -3.51
N ASP A 84 -13.17 28.84 -3.47
CA ASP A 84 -14.64 28.85 -3.33
C ASP A 84 -15.02 28.46 -1.90
N ALA A 85 -15.67 29.39 -1.19
CA ALA A 85 -16.11 29.17 0.17
C ALA A 85 -17.24 28.13 0.29
N ALA A 86 -17.91 27.77 -0.81
CA ALA A 86 -18.99 26.78 -0.82
C ALA A 86 -18.50 25.38 -0.38
N TRP A 87 -17.21 25.09 -0.50
CA TRP A 87 -16.62 23.82 -0.05
C TRP A 87 -16.50 23.67 1.47
N LYS A 88 -16.69 24.76 2.24
CA LYS A 88 -16.57 24.72 3.71
C LYS A 88 -17.53 23.71 4.35
N GLU A 89 -18.77 23.63 3.86
CA GLU A 89 -19.75 22.67 4.36
C GLU A 89 -19.34 21.23 4.04
N ALA A 90 -18.85 20.97 2.81
CA ALA A 90 -18.36 19.64 2.43
C ALA A 90 -17.18 19.16 3.30
N VAL A 91 -16.30 20.10 3.70
CA VAL A 91 -15.23 19.84 4.66
C VAL A 91 -15.80 19.51 6.03
N ALA A 92 -16.72 20.33 6.55
CA ALA A 92 -17.34 20.10 7.85
C ALA A 92 -18.05 18.74 7.91
N ASP A 93 -18.79 18.38 6.86
CA ASP A 93 -19.50 17.11 6.77
C ASP A 93 -18.55 15.92 6.68
N SER A 94 -17.44 16.06 5.94
CA SER A 94 -16.39 15.02 5.89
C SER A 94 -15.70 14.82 7.23
N ILE A 95 -15.42 15.91 7.95
CA ILE A 95 -14.85 15.86 9.29
C ILE A 95 -15.85 15.19 10.25
N HIS A 96 -17.13 15.55 10.20
CA HIS A 96 -18.17 14.94 11.02
C HIS A 96 -18.25 13.42 10.81
N VAL A 97 -18.35 12.96 9.55
CA VAL A 97 -18.41 11.52 9.25
C VAL A 97 -17.15 10.79 9.70
N TYR A 98 -15.97 11.27 9.30
CA TYR A 98 -14.73 10.54 9.54
C TYR A 98 -14.18 10.71 10.96
N ARG A 99 -14.03 11.95 11.45
CA ARG A 99 -13.44 12.22 12.76
C ARG A 99 -14.42 11.87 13.88
N ASP A 100 -15.62 12.43 13.82
CA ASP A 100 -16.54 12.45 14.96
C ASP A 100 -17.31 11.14 15.08
N ARG A 101 -17.92 10.69 13.97
CA ARG A 101 -18.76 9.49 13.96
C ARG A 101 -17.99 8.18 13.81
N PHE A 102 -16.76 8.21 13.28
CA PHE A 102 -15.96 7.01 13.10
C PHE A 102 -14.74 6.96 14.02
N VAL A 103 -13.72 7.80 13.83
CA VAL A 103 -12.46 7.67 14.58
C VAL A 103 -12.67 7.82 16.10
N ILE A 104 -13.38 8.85 16.53
CA ILE A 104 -13.65 9.09 17.96
C ILE A 104 -14.60 8.03 18.52
N ALA A 105 -15.68 7.71 17.80
CA ALA A 105 -16.68 6.73 18.23
C ALA A 105 -16.09 5.31 18.39
N SER A 106 -15.18 4.90 17.50
CA SER A 106 -14.45 3.63 17.59
C SER A 106 -13.37 3.63 18.67
N ARG A 107 -13.31 4.65 19.54
CA ARG A 107 -12.24 4.86 20.53
C ARG A 107 -10.85 4.76 19.89
N HIS A 108 -10.76 5.19 18.63
CA HIS A 108 -9.57 5.15 17.81
C HIS A 108 -9.10 3.73 17.43
N ASP A 109 -9.88 2.66 17.61
CA ASP A 109 -9.53 1.31 17.12
C ASP A 109 -9.91 1.11 15.65
N ILE A 110 -9.23 1.82 14.75
CA ILE A 110 -9.50 1.78 13.31
C ILE A 110 -8.59 0.81 12.57
N ALA A 111 -9.05 0.29 11.43
CA ALA A 111 -8.21 -0.51 10.54
C ALA A 111 -7.13 0.36 9.88
N GLY A 112 -5.94 -0.21 9.64
CA GLY A 112 -4.81 0.55 9.10
C GLY A 112 -5.12 1.21 7.75
N HIS A 113 -5.91 0.55 6.89
CA HIS A 113 -6.32 1.08 5.59
C HIS A 113 -7.39 2.18 5.64
N LEU A 114 -7.88 2.52 6.83
CA LEU A 114 -8.82 3.61 7.11
C LEU A 114 -8.15 4.76 7.90
N ASN A 115 -6.84 4.72 8.06
CA ASN A 115 -6.08 5.67 8.88
C ASN A 115 -5.68 6.92 8.09
N PHE A 116 -6.61 7.87 7.95
CA PHE A 116 -6.43 9.12 7.22
C PHE A 116 -6.16 10.31 8.17
N SER A 117 -4.98 10.91 8.09
CA SER A 117 -4.57 11.99 9.02
C SER A 117 -4.36 13.35 8.34
N ASP A 118 -4.34 13.43 7.02
CA ASP A 118 -3.96 14.65 6.30
C ASP A 118 -5.09 15.67 6.32
N GLY A 119 -6.31 15.23 6.02
CA GLY A 119 -7.50 16.08 6.07
C GLY A 119 -7.70 16.68 7.46
N LEU A 120 -7.44 15.91 8.52
CA LEU A 120 -7.47 16.40 9.90
C LEU A 120 -6.41 17.49 10.14
N LEU A 121 -5.18 17.30 9.66
CA LEU A 121 -4.10 18.26 9.84
C LEU A 121 -4.39 19.56 9.07
N MET A 122 -4.86 19.45 7.83
CA MET A 122 -5.28 20.58 7.02
C MET A 122 -6.44 21.33 7.69
N HIS A 123 -7.44 20.60 8.19
CA HIS A 123 -8.57 21.18 8.90
C HIS A 123 -8.12 21.94 10.16
N PHE A 124 -7.25 21.36 10.99
CA PHE A 124 -6.69 22.06 12.15
C PHE A 124 -5.91 23.31 11.73
N LYS A 125 -5.10 23.24 10.67
CA LYS A 125 -4.31 24.39 10.21
C LYS A 125 -5.22 25.55 9.77
N GLN A 126 -6.34 25.27 9.11
CA GLN A 126 -7.27 26.26 8.60
C GLN A 126 -8.26 26.75 9.65
N ALA A 127 -8.99 25.84 10.30
CA ALA A 127 -10.08 26.16 11.24
C ALA A 127 -9.60 26.35 12.69
N LYS A 128 -8.35 26.00 13.00
CA LYS A 128 -7.81 25.97 14.38
C LYS A 128 -8.60 25.06 15.33
N ASP A 129 -9.29 24.06 14.80
CA ASP A 129 -10.13 23.15 15.58
C ASP A 129 -9.26 22.20 16.45
N PRO A 130 -9.26 22.37 17.79
CA PRO A 130 -8.44 21.54 18.67
C PRO A 130 -8.84 20.06 18.63
N LEU A 131 -10.07 19.72 18.27
CA LEU A 131 -10.50 18.33 18.20
C LEU A 131 -9.77 17.59 17.07
N SER A 132 -9.59 18.20 15.90
CA SER A 132 -8.78 17.62 14.83
C SER A 132 -7.32 17.40 15.25
N ARG A 133 -6.72 18.34 15.99
CA ARG A 133 -5.37 18.18 16.55
C ARG A 133 -5.33 16.99 17.51
N ASP A 134 -6.26 16.95 18.46
CA ASP A 134 -6.28 15.94 19.52
C ASP A 134 -6.54 14.54 18.96
N THR A 135 -7.41 14.42 17.96
CA THR A 135 -7.63 13.16 17.23
C THR A 135 -6.35 12.66 16.56
N ILE A 136 -5.58 13.52 15.88
CA ILE A 136 -4.29 13.10 15.26
C ILE A 136 -3.30 12.60 16.33
N LEU A 137 -3.19 13.32 17.45
CA LEU A 137 -2.31 12.93 18.55
C LEU A 137 -2.75 11.61 19.22
N ALA A 138 -4.05 11.33 19.25
CA ALA A 138 -4.60 10.05 19.71
C ALA A 138 -4.32 8.93 18.69
N MET A 139 -4.53 9.20 17.40
CA MET A 139 -4.27 8.24 16.32
C MET A 139 -2.80 7.82 16.30
N ALA A 140 -1.84 8.73 16.53
CA ALA A 140 -0.41 8.38 16.60
C ALA A 140 -0.04 7.41 17.74
N LYS A 141 -0.98 7.11 18.64
CA LYS A 141 -0.82 6.13 19.73
C LYS A 141 -1.56 4.82 19.44
N LEU A 142 -1.98 4.54 18.21
CA LEU A 142 -2.64 3.29 17.85
C LEU A 142 -1.66 2.17 17.49
N ARG A 143 -2.16 0.93 17.48
CA ARG A 143 -1.36 -0.30 17.32
C ARG A 143 -0.35 -0.23 16.17
N TRP A 144 -0.76 0.29 15.01
CA TRP A 144 0.10 0.46 13.83
C TRP A 144 1.28 1.44 14.03
N MET A 145 1.12 2.44 14.91
CA MET A 145 2.07 3.54 15.17
C MET A 145 2.81 3.42 16.50
N ARG A 146 2.50 2.44 17.36
CA ARG A 146 3.21 2.22 18.64
C ARG A 146 4.61 1.66 18.42
N GLU A 147 5.54 1.94 19.33
CA GLU A 147 6.89 1.36 19.28
C GLU A 147 6.88 -0.15 19.58
N GLU A 148 6.07 -0.57 20.56
CA GLU A 148 5.84 -1.98 20.96
C GLU A 148 5.01 -2.76 19.92
N ASN A 149 5.00 -2.32 18.66
CA ASN A 149 4.05 -2.77 17.66
C ASN A 149 4.01 -4.30 17.52
N ILE A 150 2.80 -4.83 17.68
CA ILE A 150 2.49 -6.26 17.69
C ILE A 150 2.12 -6.76 16.28
N ILE A 151 1.90 -5.85 15.32
CA ILE A 151 1.45 -6.20 13.96
C ILE A 151 2.65 -6.28 13.01
N PRO A 152 2.89 -7.42 12.34
CA PRO A 152 3.91 -7.50 11.30
C PRO A 152 3.64 -6.50 10.18
N THR A 153 4.60 -5.62 9.89
CA THR A 153 4.51 -4.66 8.77
C THR A 153 5.45 -5.02 7.62
N ASP A 154 6.28 -6.06 7.77
CA ASP A 154 7.37 -6.35 6.85
C ASP A 154 6.89 -6.84 5.49
N SER A 155 5.73 -7.48 5.40
CA SER A 155 5.14 -7.88 4.11
C SER A 155 4.70 -6.65 3.31
N CYS A 156 5.02 -6.64 2.01
CA CYS A 156 4.54 -5.63 1.08
C CYS A 156 3.00 -5.58 0.95
N GLU A 157 2.29 -6.60 1.40
CA GLU A 157 0.82 -6.58 1.48
C GLU A 157 0.30 -5.53 2.47
N SER A 158 1.10 -5.18 3.49
CA SER A 158 0.80 -4.14 4.48
C SER A 158 1.28 -2.75 4.06
N SER A 159 1.64 -2.55 2.79
CA SER A 159 2.30 -1.29 2.36
C SER A 159 1.42 -0.06 2.53
N ARG A 160 0.11 -0.20 2.32
CA ARG A 160 -0.85 0.90 2.43
C ARG A 160 -1.01 1.32 3.89
N GLU A 161 -1.17 0.35 4.77
CA GLU A 161 -1.27 0.54 6.22
C GLU A 161 0.02 1.17 6.77
N THR A 162 1.17 0.70 6.28
CA THR A 162 2.49 1.26 6.61
C THR A 162 2.62 2.71 6.15
N ALA A 163 2.21 3.02 4.91
CA ALA A 163 2.23 4.38 4.38
C ALA A 163 1.36 5.33 5.21
N TYR A 164 0.16 4.91 5.57
CA TYR A 164 -0.76 5.71 6.40
C TYR A 164 -0.26 5.87 7.84
N ALA A 165 0.43 4.87 8.40
CA ALA A 165 1.08 4.98 9.70
C ALA A 165 2.22 6.03 9.69
N ILE A 166 3.05 6.04 8.64
CA ILE A 166 4.10 7.06 8.45
C ILE A 166 3.48 8.46 8.42
N LYS A 167 2.46 8.66 7.57
CA LYS A 167 1.78 9.96 7.43
C LYS A 167 1.13 10.41 8.75
N THR A 168 0.52 9.49 9.50
CA THR A 168 -0.07 9.81 10.81
C THR A 168 0.98 10.29 11.81
N ILE A 169 2.13 9.60 11.91
CA ILE A 169 3.20 10.00 12.82
C ILE A 169 3.81 11.35 12.39
N LEU A 170 4.03 11.57 11.08
CA LEU A 170 4.52 12.85 10.57
C LEU A 170 3.56 13.99 10.91
N ASN A 171 2.25 13.79 10.70
CA ASN A 171 1.24 14.79 11.01
C ASN A 171 1.16 15.06 12.52
N ALA A 172 1.30 14.04 13.36
CA ALA A 172 1.37 14.21 14.80
C ALA A 172 2.64 14.95 15.24
N GLN A 173 3.80 14.66 14.63
CA GLN A 173 5.06 15.35 14.92
C GLN A 173 4.98 16.84 14.55
N ALA A 174 4.29 17.18 13.45
CA ALA A 174 4.00 18.56 13.09
C ALA A 174 3.15 19.30 14.15
N LEU A 175 2.51 18.57 15.06
CA LEU A 175 1.71 19.07 16.19
C LEU A 175 2.41 18.91 17.55
N GLY A 176 3.70 18.57 17.56
CA GLY A 176 4.50 18.43 18.76
C GLY A 176 4.52 17.02 19.37
N PHE A 177 4.01 16.00 18.67
CA PHE A 177 4.20 14.61 19.08
C PHE A 177 5.70 14.28 19.11
N PRO A 178 6.20 13.59 20.15
CA PRO A 178 7.63 13.32 20.29
C PRO A 178 8.16 12.45 19.15
N LYS A 179 9.42 12.68 18.77
CA LYS A 179 10.13 11.78 17.88
C LYS A 179 10.36 10.45 18.59
N GLY A 180 10.16 9.35 17.87
CA GLY A 180 10.38 7.98 18.36
C GLY A 180 10.90 7.09 17.24
N LYS A 181 11.37 5.90 17.59
CA LYS A 181 12.03 4.97 16.65
C LYS A 181 11.06 4.40 15.63
N ARG A 182 9.77 4.33 15.97
CA ARG A 182 8.76 3.71 15.12
C ARG A 182 8.65 4.32 13.73
N LEU A 183 8.79 5.64 13.61
CA LEU A 183 8.77 6.29 12.29
C LEU A 183 9.90 5.78 11.40
N GLU A 184 11.12 5.69 11.94
CA GLU A 184 12.29 5.19 11.22
C GLU A 184 12.15 3.70 10.84
N THR A 185 11.56 2.90 11.74
CA THR A 185 11.21 1.51 11.44
C THR A 185 10.23 1.42 10.27
N LEU A 186 9.12 2.17 10.32
CA LEU A 186 8.11 2.15 9.26
C LEU A 186 8.67 2.64 7.92
N VAL A 187 9.51 3.68 7.92
CA VAL A 187 10.18 4.16 6.70
C VAL A 187 11.13 3.10 6.13
N THR A 188 11.90 2.42 7.00
CA THR A 188 12.77 1.32 6.57
C THR A 188 11.95 0.15 6.01
N THR A 189 10.83 -0.19 6.65
CA THR A 189 9.88 -1.20 6.16
C THR A 189 9.28 -0.80 4.80
N ALA A 190 8.87 0.45 4.62
CA ALA A 190 8.33 0.96 3.35
C ALA A 190 9.37 0.90 2.20
N ILE A 191 10.65 1.17 2.48
CA ILE A 191 11.75 0.93 1.54
C ILE A 191 11.89 -0.57 1.25
N GLY A 192 11.78 -1.43 2.29
CA GLY A 192 11.77 -2.88 2.15
C GLY A 192 10.61 -3.43 1.30
N HIS A 193 9.46 -2.75 1.25
CA HIS A 193 8.37 -3.12 0.33
C HIS A 193 8.77 -2.92 -1.14
N TYR A 194 9.50 -1.83 -1.45
CA TYR A 194 10.06 -1.60 -2.77
C TYR A 194 11.10 -2.66 -3.15
N ASP A 195 11.93 -3.09 -2.20
CA ASP A 195 12.86 -4.21 -2.42
C ASP A 195 12.10 -5.50 -2.78
N GLN A 196 11.07 -5.86 -2.03
CA GLN A 196 10.25 -7.04 -2.28
C GLN A 196 9.55 -7.00 -3.65
N TRP A 197 9.05 -5.84 -4.08
CA TRP A 197 8.40 -5.71 -5.38
C TRP A 197 9.39 -5.71 -6.55
N PHE A 198 10.51 -4.98 -6.43
CA PHE A 198 11.30 -4.56 -7.60
C PHE A 198 12.72 -5.11 -7.64
N VAL A 199 13.30 -5.47 -6.49
CA VAL A 199 14.69 -5.95 -6.38
C VAL A 199 14.71 -7.45 -6.13
N ALA A 200 14.31 -7.88 -4.93
CA ALA A 200 14.26 -9.28 -4.53
C ALA A 200 13.14 -10.04 -5.26
N LYS A 201 12.10 -9.32 -5.71
CA LYS A 201 10.92 -9.87 -6.40
C LYS A 201 10.27 -11.03 -5.62
N SER A 202 10.27 -10.91 -4.29
CA SER A 202 9.67 -11.88 -3.38
C SER A 202 8.18 -11.63 -3.13
N ALA A 203 7.65 -10.50 -3.59
CA ALA A 203 6.22 -10.21 -3.55
C ALA A 203 5.44 -11.15 -4.48
N THR A 204 4.29 -11.65 -4.03
CA THR A 204 3.39 -12.50 -4.83
C THR A 204 2.75 -11.75 -5.99
N TYR A 205 2.55 -10.44 -5.84
CA TYR A 205 2.09 -9.54 -6.88
C TYR A 205 2.61 -8.11 -6.66
N VAL A 206 2.52 -7.29 -7.69
CA VAL A 206 2.80 -5.85 -7.68
C VAL A 206 1.53 -5.12 -8.11
N ARG A 207 1.07 -4.18 -7.28
CA ARG A 207 -0.04 -3.25 -7.57
C ARG A 207 0.53 -1.83 -7.66
N PRO A 208 0.49 -1.17 -8.84
CA PRO A 208 1.09 0.15 -9.03
C PRO A 208 0.60 1.21 -8.03
N PHE A 209 -0.69 1.19 -7.70
CA PHE A 209 -1.24 2.13 -6.72
C PHE A 209 -0.67 1.93 -5.31
N MET A 210 -0.37 0.69 -4.91
CA MET A 210 0.25 0.43 -3.59
C MET A 210 1.63 1.04 -3.51
N ALA A 211 2.44 0.87 -4.56
CA ALA A 211 3.74 1.51 -4.67
C ALA A 211 3.63 3.04 -4.68
N GLY A 212 2.62 3.61 -5.36
CA GLY A 212 2.35 5.04 -5.37
C GLY A 212 1.95 5.62 -4.01
N LEU A 213 1.09 4.94 -3.24
CA LEU A 213 0.75 5.31 -1.86
C LEU A 213 1.97 5.24 -0.92
N THR A 214 2.81 4.22 -1.09
CA THR A 214 4.06 4.12 -0.35
C THR A 214 5.03 5.24 -0.75
N ALA A 215 5.09 5.62 -2.04
CA ALA A 215 5.89 6.75 -2.51
C ALA A 215 5.43 8.06 -1.86
N GLU A 216 4.13 8.31 -1.76
CA GLU A 216 3.59 9.49 -1.09
C GLU A 216 4.14 9.65 0.34
N ALA A 217 4.02 8.59 1.14
CA ALA A 217 4.49 8.61 2.52
C ALA A 217 6.01 8.81 2.63
N LEU A 218 6.79 8.20 1.73
CA LEU A 218 8.22 8.41 1.65
C LEU A 218 8.57 9.84 1.22
N ILE A 219 7.87 10.42 0.24
CA ILE A 219 8.08 11.81 -0.18
C ILE A 219 7.82 12.78 0.98
N ASP A 220 6.74 12.57 1.74
CA ASP A 220 6.44 13.38 2.92
C ASP A 220 7.55 13.28 3.98
N TYR A 221 8.07 12.07 4.21
CA TYR A 221 9.21 11.88 5.11
C TYR A 221 10.49 12.53 4.58
N HIS A 222 10.77 12.43 3.29
CA HIS A 222 11.93 13.07 2.65
C HIS A 222 11.88 14.58 2.79
N ALA A 223 10.69 15.18 2.67
CA ALA A 223 10.50 16.63 2.82
C ALA A 223 10.95 17.16 4.18
N VAL A 224 10.92 16.34 5.23
CA VAL A 224 11.32 16.75 6.60
C VAL A 224 12.69 16.21 7.03
N SER A 225 13.11 15.06 6.52
CA SER A 225 14.34 14.36 6.94
C SER A 225 15.51 14.56 5.98
N HIS A 226 15.23 14.84 4.71
CA HIS A 226 16.19 14.76 3.61
C HIS A 226 16.89 13.41 3.51
N ASP A 227 16.21 12.32 3.88
CA ASP A 227 16.79 10.97 3.84
C ASP A 227 17.21 10.59 2.41
N PRO A 228 18.52 10.41 2.14
CA PRO A 228 19.04 10.21 0.79
C PRO A 228 18.63 8.86 0.18
N ARG A 229 18.06 7.94 0.96
CA ARG A 229 17.59 6.64 0.47
C ARG A 229 16.32 6.74 -0.36
N ILE A 230 15.55 7.82 -0.21
CA ILE A 230 14.18 7.90 -0.75
C ILE A 230 14.15 8.15 -2.24
N LEU A 231 14.93 9.12 -2.73
CA LEU A 231 15.01 9.42 -4.16
C LEU A 231 15.37 8.17 -5.01
N PRO A 232 16.47 7.44 -4.73
CA PRO A 232 16.79 6.24 -5.52
C PRO A 232 15.73 5.14 -5.38
N THR A 233 15.09 4.99 -4.21
CA THR A 233 14.02 4.00 -3.98
C THR A 233 12.79 4.28 -4.86
N ILE A 234 12.29 5.52 -4.83
CA ILE A 234 11.12 5.92 -5.63
C ILE A 234 11.45 5.84 -7.13
N LYS A 235 12.64 6.31 -7.52
CA LYS A 235 13.10 6.25 -8.91
C LYS A 235 13.07 4.80 -9.44
N LEU A 236 13.64 3.87 -8.68
CA LEU A 236 13.67 2.44 -9.03
C LEU A 236 12.25 1.88 -9.26
N GLY A 237 11.34 2.10 -8.32
CA GLY A 237 9.99 1.55 -8.44
C GLY A 237 9.21 2.18 -9.58
N MET A 238 9.27 3.51 -9.76
CA MET A 238 8.56 4.20 -10.85
C MET A 238 9.10 3.80 -12.23
N ASP A 239 10.42 3.63 -12.37
CA ASP A 239 11.02 3.12 -13.61
C ASP A 239 10.56 1.68 -13.91
N TRP A 240 10.52 0.82 -12.89
CA TRP A 240 10.05 -0.56 -13.04
C TRP A 240 8.57 -0.61 -13.43
N LEU A 241 7.71 0.14 -12.74
CA LEU A 241 6.28 0.20 -13.05
C LEU A 241 6.05 0.68 -14.48
N TRP A 242 6.75 1.74 -14.90
CA TRP A 242 6.64 2.21 -16.29
C TRP A 242 7.03 1.13 -17.29
N ALA A 243 8.15 0.43 -17.07
CA ALA A 243 8.64 -0.56 -18.01
C ALA A 243 7.80 -1.86 -18.07
N ASN A 244 7.14 -2.24 -16.98
CA ASN A 244 6.52 -3.56 -16.84
C ASN A 244 4.99 -3.53 -16.71
N MET A 245 4.42 -2.41 -16.26
CA MET A 245 3.01 -2.33 -15.88
C MET A 245 2.21 -1.33 -16.69
N TRP A 246 2.87 -0.36 -17.34
CA TRP A 246 2.19 0.63 -18.18
C TRP A 246 1.67 -0.02 -19.47
N VAL A 247 0.42 0.27 -19.82
CA VAL A 247 -0.23 -0.18 -21.05
C VAL A 247 -0.51 1.06 -21.90
N PRO A 248 0.37 1.40 -22.87
CA PRO A 248 0.27 2.65 -23.63
C PRO A 248 -1.07 2.83 -24.34
N SER A 249 -1.61 1.76 -24.93
CA SER A 249 -2.89 1.80 -25.66
C SER A 249 -4.09 2.09 -24.77
N ALA A 250 -3.98 1.83 -23.45
CA ALA A 250 -5.01 2.10 -22.48
C ALA A 250 -4.78 3.41 -21.71
N GLY A 251 -3.59 4.03 -21.85
CA GLY A 251 -3.19 5.17 -21.02
C GLY A 251 -3.25 4.83 -19.52
N ALA A 252 -2.98 3.60 -19.14
CA ALA A 252 -3.16 3.14 -17.76
C ALA A 252 -2.15 2.07 -17.36
N PHE A 253 -1.89 1.96 -16.06
CA PHE A 253 -1.22 0.79 -15.53
C PHE A 253 -2.18 -0.39 -15.38
N ARG A 254 -1.67 -1.61 -15.48
CA ARG A 254 -2.38 -2.81 -15.03
C ARG A 254 -2.72 -2.74 -13.55
N TYR A 255 -3.84 -3.33 -13.14
CA TYR A 255 -4.21 -3.43 -11.73
C TYR A 255 -3.19 -4.24 -10.93
N THR A 256 -2.88 -5.46 -11.40
CA THR A 256 -1.81 -6.32 -10.88
C THR A 256 -0.89 -6.81 -12.00
N ASN A 257 0.32 -7.24 -11.65
CA ASN A 257 1.26 -7.83 -12.62
C ASN A 257 0.90 -9.29 -12.99
N VAL A 258 0.09 -9.96 -12.19
CA VAL A 258 -0.38 -11.35 -12.35
C VAL A 258 -1.85 -11.46 -11.97
N VAL A 259 -2.56 -12.47 -12.46
CA VAL A 259 -3.95 -12.73 -12.03
C VAL A 259 -3.97 -13.19 -10.57
N THR A 260 -4.80 -12.55 -9.76
CA THR A 260 -5.01 -12.85 -8.34
C THR A 260 -6.50 -13.07 -8.07
N LYS A 261 -6.88 -13.57 -6.88
CA LYS A 261 -8.30 -13.70 -6.49
C LYS A 261 -9.02 -12.35 -6.40
N GLU A 262 -8.28 -11.27 -6.19
CA GLU A 262 -8.78 -9.93 -5.88
C GLU A 262 -8.66 -8.95 -7.05
N GLY A 263 -8.16 -9.41 -8.21
CA GLY A 263 -8.00 -8.58 -9.40
C GLY A 263 -7.01 -9.18 -10.38
N GLY A 264 -6.96 -8.62 -11.59
CA GLY A 264 -6.20 -9.18 -12.69
C GLY A 264 -5.26 -8.18 -13.37
N ILE A 265 -4.83 -8.57 -14.57
CA ILE A 265 -3.85 -7.82 -15.36
C ILE A 265 -4.49 -6.74 -16.23
N GLU A 266 -5.78 -6.46 -16.04
CA GLU A 266 -6.53 -5.42 -16.75
C GLU A 266 -5.99 -4.03 -16.44
N PRO A 267 -5.96 -3.11 -17.42
CA PRO A 267 -5.62 -1.71 -17.18
C PRO A 267 -6.66 -1.01 -16.31
N THR A 268 -6.21 -0.21 -15.34
CA THR A 268 -7.08 0.53 -14.40
C THR A 268 -6.70 2.01 -14.34
N ALA A 269 -7.27 2.80 -15.24
CA ALA A 269 -6.99 4.24 -15.35
C ALA A 269 -7.36 5.01 -14.06
N ASP A 270 -8.41 4.60 -13.36
CA ASP A 270 -8.86 5.17 -12.08
C ASP A 270 -7.76 5.31 -11.02
N LEU A 271 -6.77 4.43 -11.06
CA LEU A 271 -5.69 4.35 -10.09
C LEU A 271 -4.45 5.14 -10.51
N ASN A 272 -4.40 5.66 -11.73
CA ASN A 272 -3.24 6.38 -12.25
C ASN A 272 -2.88 7.60 -11.39
N LEU A 273 -3.86 8.33 -10.87
CA LEU A 273 -3.59 9.52 -10.05
C LEU A 273 -3.10 9.17 -8.63
N LEU A 274 -3.13 7.88 -8.25
CA LEU A 274 -2.36 7.36 -7.11
C LEU A 274 -0.87 7.12 -7.43
N VAL A 275 -0.42 7.39 -8.66
CA VAL A 275 0.96 7.12 -9.10
C VAL A 275 1.59 8.36 -9.73
N ALA A 276 0.83 9.13 -10.52
CA ALA A 276 1.32 10.29 -11.26
C ALA A 276 2.15 11.28 -10.40
N PRO A 277 1.74 11.66 -9.17
CA PRO A 277 2.51 12.62 -8.36
C PRO A 277 3.97 12.19 -8.11
N ALA A 278 4.25 10.89 -7.96
CA ALA A 278 5.62 10.41 -7.78
C ALA A 278 6.51 10.70 -9.01
N PHE A 279 5.96 10.66 -10.22
CA PHE A 279 6.67 11.05 -11.44
C PHE A 279 6.94 12.56 -11.51
N ALA A 280 5.97 13.39 -11.14
CA ALA A 280 6.19 14.84 -11.04
C ALA A 280 7.25 15.19 -9.98
N TRP A 281 7.26 14.48 -8.85
CA TRP A 281 8.29 14.62 -7.84
C TRP A 281 9.68 14.24 -8.38
N LEU A 282 9.80 13.10 -9.07
CA LEU A 282 11.07 12.69 -9.69
C LEU A 282 11.57 13.72 -10.71
N TYR A 283 10.68 14.31 -11.51
CA TYR A 283 11.05 15.41 -12.40
C TYR A 283 11.55 16.63 -11.62
N LEU A 284 10.89 17.01 -10.53
CA LEU A 284 11.30 18.12 -9.67
C LEU A 284 12.68 17.89 -9.05
N GLN A 285 12.98 16.66 -8.62
CA GLN A 285 14.26 16.31 -8.00
C GLN A 285 15.41 16.22 -9.02
N THR A 286 15.15 15.66 -10.21
CA THR A 286 16.21 15.28 -11.16
C THR A 286 16.37 16.22 -12.35
N GLY A 287 15.31 16.95 -12.70
CA GLY A 287 15.22 17.70 -13.95
C GLY A 287 15.12 16.85 -15.21
N ASP A 288 15.01 15.51 -15.09
CA ASP A 288 14.92 14.63 -16.26
C ASP A 288 13.50 14.68 -16.87
N PRO A 289 13.34 15.21 -18.10
CA PRO A 289 12.04 15.36 -18.74
C PRO A 289 11.32 14.03 -18.98
N VAL A 290 12.01 12.89 -18.95
CA VAL A 290 11.36 11.57 -19.05
C VAL A 290 10.32 11.39 -17.94
N TYR A 291 10.60 11.83 -16.70
CA TYR A 291 9.64 11.73 -15.60
C TYR A 291 8.45 12.67 -15.79
N ARG A 292 8.68 13.86 -16.33
CA ARG A 292 7.61 14.79 -16.72
C ARG A 292 6.69 14.15 -17.75
N ASP A 293 7.25 13.65 -18.85
CA ASP A 293 6.47 13.15 -20.00
C ASP A 293 5.70 11.88 -19.66
N ARG A 294 6.27 11.01 -18.82
CA ARG A 294 5.59 9.83 -18.29
C ARG A 294 4.50 10.21 -17.31
N GLY A 295 4.79 11.11 -16.38
CA GLY A 295 3.81 11.66 -15.45
C GLY A 295 2.62 12.27 -16.20
N ASP A 296 2.88 13.02 -17.26
CA ASP A 296 1.86 13.71 -18.07
C ASP A 296 0.95 12.70 -18.78
N GLN A 297 1.51 11.59 -19.28
CA GLN A 297 0.72 10.48 -19.86
C GLN A 297 -0.15 9.78 -18.80
N ILE A 298 0.41 9.48 -17.63
CA ILE A 298 -0.32 8.83 -16.52
C ILE A 298 -1.45 9.74 -16.05
N PHE A 299 -1.18 11.03 -15.88
CA PHE A 299 -2.16 12.02 -15.46
C PHE A 299 -3.30 12.13 -16.48
N ALA A 300 -2.98 12.32 -17.77
CA ALA A 300 -3.98 12.43 -18.82
C ALA A 300 -4.87 11.18 -18.91
N GLY A 301 -4.27 9.98 -18.87
CA GLY A 301 -5.03 8.73 -18.86
C GLY A 301 -5.89 8.57 -17.61
N GLY A 302 -5.38 8.98 -16.44
CA GLY A 302 -6.12 8.95 -15.18
C GLY A 302 -7.27 9.95 -15.09
N VAL A 303 -7.22 11.03 -15.86
CA VAL A 303 -8.31 12.00 -15.98
C VAL A 303 -9.36 11.52 -16.99
N ALA A 304 -8.92 10.98 -18.13
CA ALA A 304 -9.80 10.54 -19.20
C ALA A 304 -10.56 9.25 -18.86
N GLY A 305 -9.91 8.31 -18.15
CA GLY A 305 -10.46 6.99 -17.84
C GLY A 305 -11.05 6.84 -16.45
N ALA A 306 -11.28 7.92 -15.70
CA ALA A 306 -11.76 7.84 -14.33
C ALA A 306 -13.29 7.64 -14.21
N TYR A 307 -13.70 6.70 -13.36
CA TYR A 307 -15.06 6.47 -12.87
C TYR A 307 -15.37 7.38 -11.67
N LEU A 308 -15.65 8.65 -11.94
CA LEU A 308 -15.82 9.68 -10.91
C LEU A 308 -17.22 9.75 -10.29
N THR A 309 -18.19 8.97 -10.77
CA THR A 309 -19.53 8.93 -10.17
C THR A 309 -19.57 8.20 -8.83
N ALA A 310 -18.55 7.39 -8.51
CA ALA A 310 -18.40 6.79 -7.18
C ALA A 310 -17.49 7.64 -6.29
N HIS A 311 -17.95 7.90 -5.06
CA HIS A 311 -17.25 8.77 -4.10
C HIS A 311 -15.82 8.32 -3.80
N LYS A 312 -15.62 7.02 -3.55
CA LYS A 312 -14.30 6.44 -3.29
C LYS A 312 -13.31 6.70 -4.44
N GLN A 313 -13.73 6.47 -5.68
CA GLN A 313 -12.91 6.66 -6.88
C GLN A 313 -12.65 8.15 -7.12
N PHE A 314 -13.63 9.02 -6.85
CA PHE A 314 -13.41 10.46 -6.85
C PHE A 314 -12.32 10.86 -5.85
N ASN A 315 -12.45 10.48 -4.58
CA ASN A 315 -11.46 10.81 -3.57
C ASN A 315 -10.08 10.21 -3.91
N GLN A 316 -10.04 8.98 -4.42
CA GLN A 316 -8.84 8.32 -4.92
C GLN A 316 -8.12 9.17 -5.97
N ASN A 317 -8.88 9.73 -6.92
CA ASN A 317 -8.34 10.52 -8.02
C ASN A 317 -7.77 11.86 -7.50
N TYR A 318 -8.47 12.50 -6.55
CA TYR A 318 -8.14 13.86 -6.09
C TYR A 318 -7.33 13.96 -4.80
N ARG A 319 -7.11 12.86 -4.04
CA ARG A 319 -6.45 12.95 -2.72
C ARG A 319 -5.09 13.60 -2.75
N TRP A 320 -4.29 13.36 -3.79
CA TRP A 320 -2.93 13.92 -3.92
C TRP A 320 -2.55 14.27 -5.35
N SER A 321 -3.50 14.28 -6.29
CA SER A 321 -3.25 14.78 -7.66
C SER A 321 -2.98 16.28 -7.70
N PHE A 322 -3.38 17.03 -6.66
CA PHE A 322 -3.00 18.44 -6.52
C PHE A 322 -1.49 18.61 -6.42
N ASP A 323 -0.78 17.68 -5.77
CA ASP A 323 0.69 17.70 -5.69
C ASP A 323 1.32 17.51 -7.06
N TYR A 324 0.73 16.67 -7.93
CA TYR A 324 1.14 16.56 -9.32
C TYR A 324 1.06 17.92 -10.04
N VAL A 325 -0.09 18.59 -9.97
CA VAL A 325 -0.31 19.88 -10.61
C VAL A 325 0.66 20.92 -10.07
N ALA A 326 0.81 20.99 -8.75
CA ALA A 326 1.70 21.93 -8.08
C ALA A 326 3.18 21.70 -8.44
N TRP A 327 3.66 20.45 -8.45
CA TRP A 327 5.05 20.14 -8.79
C TRP A 327 5.35 20.32 -10.27
N ARG A 328 4.39 20.03 -11.17
CA ARG A 328 4.55 20.26 -12.60
C ARG A 328 4.70 21.74 -12.97
N GLN A 329 4.14 22.64 -12.17
CA GLN A 329 4.27 24.09 -12.37
C GLN A 329 5.58 24.66 -11.78
N GLN A 330 6.32 23.89 -10.99
CA GLN A 330 7.59 24.31 -10.42
C GLN A 330 8.75 24.09 -11.38
N LYS A 331 9.79 24.92 -11.24
CA LYS A 331 11.06 24.69 -11.94
C LYS A 331 11.82 23.56 -11.23
N PRO A 332 12.38 22.57 -11.96
CA PRO A 332 13.22 21.55 -11.37
C PRO A 332 14.35 22.16 -10.55
N VAL A 333 14.70 21.50 -9.44
CA VAL A 333 15.90 21.84 -8.70
C VAL A 333 17.07 21.55 -9.63
N LYS A 334 17.83 22.58 -10.03
CA LYS A 334 19.07 22.39 -10.79
C LYS A 334 20.08 21.69 -9.88
N GLU A 335 20.09 20.38 -9.85
CA GLU A 335 21.20 19.66 -9.22
C GLU A 335 22.48 19.93 -10.01
N LYS A 336 23.55 20.29 -9.28
CA LYS A 336 24.91 20.07 -9.77
C LYS A 336 25.02 18.57 -9.97
N LYS A 337 25.18 18.14 -11.23
CA LYS A 337 25.44 16.76 -11.66
C LYS A 337 26.18 16.01 -10.54
N ALA A 338 25.45 15.23 -9.74
CA ALA A 338 26.08 14.42 -8.72
C ALA A 338 27.06 13.50 -9.48
N PRO A 339 28.31 13.33 -8.99
CA PRO A 339 29.17 12.32 -9.57
C PRO A 339 28.37 11.01 -9.57
N ALA A 340 28.44 10.26 -10.66
CA ALA A 340 27.86 8.94 -10.73
C ALA A 340 28.44 8.16 -9.55
N VAL A 341 27.67 8.07 -8.46
CA VAL A 341 27.96 7.16 -7.38
C VAL A 341 27.74 5.81 -8.04
N PRO A 342 28.78 4.96 -8.18
CA PRO A 342 28.53 3.56 -8.50
C PRO A 342 27.47 3.13 -7.50
N VAL A 343 26.35 2.59 -7.97
CA VAL A 343 25.41 1.95 -7.07
C VAL A 343 26.23 0.87 -6.38
N ALA A 344 26.75 1.18 -5.20
CA ALA A 344 27.19 0.16 -4.28
C ALA A 344 25.91 -0.62 -4.05
N GLN A 345 25.89 -1.86 -4.55
CA GLN A 345 24.91 -2.83 -4.10
C GLN A 345 24.83 -2.63 -2.58
N PRO A 346 23.64 -2.35 -2.01
CA PRO A 346 23.52 -2.42 -0.56
C PRO A 346 24.13 -3.77 -0.18
N ALA A 347 25.10 -3.75 0.74
CA ALA A 347 25.71 -4.98 1.21
C ALA A 347 24.56 -5.93 1.48
N GLN A 348 24.55 -7.06 0.75
CA GLN A 348 23.52 -8.08 0.96
C GLN A 348 23.46 -8.26 2.47
N PRO A 349 22.28 -8.08 3.12
CA PRO A 349 22.14 -8.55 4.49
C PRO A 349 22.69 -9.98 4.47
N PRO A 350 23.56 -10.36 5.43
CA PRO A 350 24.25 -11.64 5.40
C PRO A 350 23.22 -12.68 5.03
N ALA A 351 23.48 -13.43 3.95
CA ALA A 351 22.55 -14.44 3.49
C ALA A 351 22.14 -15.24 4.72
N VAL A 352 20.87 -15.13 5.13
CA VAL A 352 20.34 -15.97 6.19
C VAL A 352 20.67 -17.39 5.70
N PRO A 353 21.47 -18.17 6.44
CA PRO A 353 21.87 -19.49 5.99
C PRO A 353 20.60 -20.21 5.53
N ALA A 354 20.62 -20.75 4.32
CA ALA A 354 19.49 -21.52 3.83
C ALA A 354 19.22 -22.61 4.88
N ILE A 355 18.09 -22.50 5.55
CA ILE A 355 17.69 -23.49 6.54
C ILE A 355 17.43 -24.77 5.76
N ASP A 356 18.13 -25.84 6.12
CA ASP A 356 17.97 -27.14 5.48
C ASP A 356 16.53 -27.64 5.66
N ALA A 357 15.81 -27.84 4.56
CA ALA A 357 14.44 -28.32 4.55
C ALA A 357 14.35 -29.83 4.87
N THR A 358 15.44 -30.57 4.64
CA THR A 358 15.49 -32.03 4.71
C THR A 358 14.94 -32.61 6.01
N PRO A 359 15.38 -32.19 7.21
CA PRO A 359 14.88 -32.77 8.46
C PRO A 359 13.37 -32.58 8.66
N TYR A 360 12.84 -31.42 8.26
CA TYR A 360 11.42 -31.12 8.38
C TYR A 360 10.60 -31.92 7.38
N ARG A 361 11.07 -32.03 6.14
CA ARG A 361 10.45 -32.82 5.08
C ARG A 361 10.34 -34.29 5.48
N GLU A 362 11.44 -34.88 5.94
CA GLU A 362 11.47 -36.29 6.36
C GLU A 362 10.54 -36.55 7.55
N ALA A 363 10.54 -35.66 8.55
CA ALA A 363 9.65 -35.78 9.71
C ALA A 363 8.17 -35.74 9.31
N LEU A 364 7.80 -34.84 8.38
CA LEU A 364 6.42 -34.73 7.90
C LEU A 364 5.99 -35.94 7.06
N GLN A 365 6.87 -36.47 6.22
CA GLN A 365 6.59 -37.70 5.45
C GLN A 365 6.34 -38.89 6.38
N GLN A 366 7.18 -39.07 7.41
CA GLN A 366 7.00 -40.14 8.39
C GLN A 366 5.70 -39.97 9.18
N ALA A 367 5.40 -38.74 9.63
CA ALA A 367 4.16 -38.47 10.36
C ALA A 367 2.93 -38.79 9.52
N LEU A 368 2.91 -38.38 8.25
CA LEU A 368 1.79 -38.62 7.33
C LEU A 368 1.57 -40.10 7.03
N GLN A 369 2.59 -40.96 7.08
CA GLN A 369 2.40 -42.42 6.99
C GLN A 369 1.56 -42.98 8.15
N VAL A 370 1.65 -42.36 9.32
CA VAL A 370 0.94 -42.78 10.53
C VAL A 370 -0.45 -42.16 10.60
N ILE A 371 -0.53 -40.84 10.42
CA ILE A 371 -1.78 -40.08 10.58
C ILE A 371 -2.62 -40.00 9.29
N GLY A 372 -2.07 -40.46 8.17
CA GLY A 372 -2.65 -40.26 6.85
C GLY A 372 -3.65 -41.32 6.38
N LYS A 373 -3.90 -42.37 7.16
CA LYS A 373 -4.90 -43.38 6.81
C LYS A 373 -6.30 -42.79 6.93
N GLY A 374 -7.02 -42.69 5.81
CA GLY A 374 -8.35 -42.09 5.76
C GLY A 374 -8.35 -40.57 5.84
N LEU A 375 -7.27 -39.92 5.36
CA LEU A 375 -7.31 -38.48 5.06
C LEU A 375 -8.49 -38.18 4.13
N ALA A 376 -9.09 -37.02 4.28
CA ALA A 376 -10.09 -36.50 3.35
C ALA A 376 -9.86 -35.00 3.24
N VAL A 377 -8.72 -34.64 2.65
CA VAL A 377 -8.27 -33.25 2.57
C VAL A 377 -8.25 -32.82 1.11
N ARG A 378 -9.03 -31.80 0.77
CA ARG A 378 -9.03 -31.22 -0.57
C ARG A 378 -7.89 -30.21 -0.70
N MET A 379 -7.03 -30.40 -1.69
CA MET A 379 -5.92 -29.48 -1.99
C MET A 379 -5.50 -29.55 -3.46
N THR A 380 -4.72 -28.59 -3.91
CA THR A 380 -4.13 -28.63 -5.26
C THR A 380 -2.81 -29.40 -5.20
N LEU A 381 -2.63 -30.42 -6.05
CA LEU A 381 -1.38 -31.16 -6.19
C LEU A 381 -0.97 -31.28 -7.66
N PRO A 382 0.34 -31.38 -7.96
CA PRO A 382 0.80 -31.70 -9.30
C PRO A 382 0.47 -33.18 -9.62
N VAL A 383 -0.57 -33.40 -10.41
CA VAL A 383 -0.95 -34.73 -10.92
C VAL A 383 -0.74 -34.74 -12.42
N MET A 384 0.00 -35.74 -12.93
CA MET A 384 0.33 -35.85 -14.36
C MET A 384 0.97 -34.58 -14.97
N GLY A 385 1.73 -33.83 -14.17
CA GLY A 385 2.43 -32.62 -14.63
C GLY A 385 1.61 -31.32 -14.61
N ALA A 386 0.37 -31.35 -14.09
CA ALA A 386 -0.47 -30.17 -13.93
C ALA A 386 -1.01 -30.03 -12.50
N ALA A 387 -1.06 -28.79 -12.00
CA ALA A 387 -1.69 -28.48 -10.73
C ALA A 387 -3.20 -28.72 -10.81
N THR A 388 -3.70 -29.67 -10.03
CA THR A 388 -5.09 -30.15 -10.07
C THR A 388 -5.66 -30.19 -8.66
N ASP A 389 -6.92 -29.77 -8.47
CA ASP A 389 -7.63 -29.97 -7.22
C ASP A 389 -7.96 -31.44 -7.01
N VAL A 390 -7.50 -32.00 -5.91
CA VAL A 390 -7.63 -33.43 -5.59
C VAL A 390 -8.06 -33.61 -4.14
N ASP A 391 -8.68 -34.75 -3.86
CA ASP A 391 -8.86 -35.20 -2.48
C ASP A 391 -7.69 -36.11 -2.12
N VAL A 392 -6.88 -35.73 -1.13
CA VAL A 392 -5.87 -36.63 -0.56
C VAL A 392 -6.57 -37.58 0.39
N VAL A 393 -6.63 -38.86 -0.01
CA VAL A 393 -7.40 -39.91 0.66
C VAL A 393 -6.55 -40.85 1.53
N GLY A 394 -5.23 -40.77 1.38
CA GLY A 394 -4.28 -41.64 2.05
C GLY A 394 -2.85 -41.14 1.94
N ALA A 395 -1.98 -41.64 2.82
CA ALA A 395 -0.54 -41.54 2.67
C ALA A 395 0.13 -42.82 3.20
N ASP A 396 1.20 -43.26 2.53
CA ASP A 396 1.94 -44.47 2.86
C ASP A 396 3.45 -44.30 2.61
N ALA A 397 4.21 -45.40 2.71
CA ALA A 397 5.67 -45.38 2.53
C ALA A 397 6.12 -44.90 1.15
N HIS A 398 5.24 -44.93 0.14
CA HIS A 398 5.55 -44.58 -1.24
C HIS A 398 5.11 -43.17 -1.62
N GLY A 399 4.11 -42.61 -0.95
CA GLY A 399 3.63 -41.27 -1.25
C GLY A 399 2.27 -40.93 -0.64
N VAL A 400 1.56 -40.01 -1.29
CA VAL A 400 0.16 -39.70 -1.01
C VAL A 400 -0.74 -40.34 -2.07
N ILE A 401 -1.97 -40.67 -1.69
CA ILE A 401 -3.00 -41.19 -2.59
C ILE A 401 -3.97 -40.04 -2.86
N ALA A 402 -3.96 -39.52 -4.08
CA ALA A 402 -4.84 -38.44 -4.54
C ALA A 402 -6.00 -39.01 -5.35
N ARG A 403 -7.23 -38.65 -5.02
CA ARG A 403 -8.43 -39.01 -5.77
C ARG A 403 -8.77 -37.92 -6.76
N VAL A 404 -8.81 -38.28 -8.04
CA VAL A 404 -9.14 -37.39 -9.16
C VAL A 404 -10.25 -38.04 -9.99
N SER A 405 -11.39 -37.36 -10.09
CA SER A 405 -12.57 -37.85 -10.83
C SER A 405 -12.98 -39.28 -10.44
N GLY A 406 -12.88 -39.61 -9.14
CA GLY A 406 -13.23 -40.91 -8.58
C GLY A 406 -12.15 -41.98 -8.67
N ASN A 407 -11.00 -41.70 -9.28
CA ASN A 407 -9.87 -42.64 -9.37
C ASN A 407 -8.77 -42.28 -8.37
N ASP A 408 -8.26 -43.29 -7.67
CA ASP A 408 -7.16 -43.14 -6.72
C ASP A 408 -5.82 -43.26 -7.45
N LEU A 409 -5.00 -42.21 -7.36
CA LEU A 409 -3.72 -42.07 -8.05
C LEU A 409 -2.58 -41.87 -7.03
N PRO A 410 -1.53 -42.70 -7.06
CA PRO A 410 -0.37 -42.51 -6.19
C PRO A 410 0.50 -41.35 -6.68
N VAL A 411 0.84 -40.43 -5.77
CA VAL A 411 1.80 -39.34 -5.99
C VAL A 411 3.00 -39.57 -5.09
N ARG A 412 4.18 -39.78 -5.67
CA ARG A 412 5.39 -40.14 -4.91
C ARG A 412 5.84 -38.98 -4.05
N TRP A 413 6.44 -39.27 -2.89
CA TRP A 413 6.94 -38.24 -1.97
C TRP A 413 7.87 -37.21 -2.61
N LYS A 414 8.73 -37.63 -3.55
CA LYS A 414 9.64 -36.71 -4.26
C LYS A 414 8.94 -35.73 -5.20
N ASP A 415 7.71 -36.03 -5.61
CA ASP A 415 6.91 -35.22 -6.53
C ASP A 415 5.96 -34.27 -5.78
N VAL A 416 5.85 -34.38 -4.45
CA VAL A 416 5.08 -33.45 -3.60
C VAL A 416 5.98 -32.26 -3.22
N ALA A 417 5.59 -31.04 -3.55
CA ALA A 417 6.38 -29.86 -3.19
C ALA A 417 6.43 -29.68 -1.65
N ASP A 418 7.48 -29.04 -1.12
CA ASP A 418 7.58 -28.73 0.31
C ASP A 418 6.40 -27.88 0.81
N ALA A 419 5.91 -26.98 -0.04
CA ALA A 419 4.74 -26.14 0.24
C ALA A 419 3.46 -26.98 0.42
N ASP A 420 3.23 -27.91 -0.50
CA ASP A 420 2.09 -28.82 -0.47
C ASP A 420 2.19 -29.78 0.72
N LEU A 421 3.41 -30.25 1.04
CA LEU A 421 3.66 -31.10 2.19
C LEU A 421 3.34 -30.36 3.50
N ALA A 422 3.78 -29.11 3.65
CA ALA A 422 3.46 -28.28 4.82
C ALA A 422 1.95 -28.07 4.97
N GLN A 423 1.25 -27.76 3.87
CA GLN A 423 -0.20 -27.55 3.86
C GLN A 423 -0.96 -28.84 4.22
N LEU A 424 -0.57 -29.97 3.62
CA LEU A 424 -1.17 -31.27 3.91
C LEU A 424 -0.97 -31.65 5.37
N SER A 425 0.24 -31.49 5.90
CA SER A 425 0.55 -31.76 7.30
C SER A 425 -0.24 -30.86 8.26
N TYR A 426 -0.42 -29.57 7.96
CA TYR A 426 -1.28 -28.69 8.76
C TYR A 426 -2.73 -29.16 8.82
N LEU A 427 -3.27 -29.62 7.70
CA LEU A 427 -4.64 -30.12 7.59
C LEU A 427 -4.80 -31.49 8.27
N ALA A 428 -3.75 -32.32 8.22
CA ALA A 428 -3.73 -33.66 8.82
C ALA A 428 -3.47 -33.66 10.34
N ALA A 429 -2.67 -32.72 10.84
CA ALA A 429 -2.10 -32.76 12.19
C ALA A 429 -3.14 -32.77 13.32
N LYS A 430 -4.37 -32.29 13.09
CA LYS A 430 -5.37 -31.97 14.13
C LYS A 430 -4.76 -31.11 15.26
N SER A 431 -4.19 -31.75 16.29
CA SER A 431 -3.53 -31.13 17.46
C SER A 431 -2.12 -31.68 17.73
N ASP A 432 -1.53 -32.45 16.81
CA ASP A 432 -0.17 -32.96 16.96
C ASP A 432 0.86 -31.83 16.83
N LYS A 433 1.47 -31.48 17.97
CA LYS A 433 2.42 -30.37 18.05
C LYS A 433 3.69 -30.61 17.22
N ALA A 434 4.20 -31.84 17.15
CA ALA A 434 5.44 -32.11 16.42
C ALA A 434 5.22 -31.95 14.92
N VAL A 435 4.06 -32.40 14.42
CA VAL A 435 3.68 -32.20 13.01
C VAL A 435 3.48 -30.72 12.71
N LEU A 436 2.81 -29.98 13.59
CA LEU A 436 2.59 -28.55 13.40
C LEU A 436 3.90 -27.75 13.45
N THR A 437 4.82 -28.07 14.36
CA THR A 437 6.15 -27.44 14.43
C THR A 437 6.97 -27.67 13.15
N ASN A 438 7.03 -28.91 12.66
CA ASN A 438 7.75 -29.22 11.42
C ASN A 438 7.08 -28.58 10.20
N ALA A 439 5.75 -28.55 10.14
CA ALA A 439 5.00 -27.84 9.10
C ALA A 439 5.24 -26.33 9.15
N TRP A 440 5.39 -25.74 10.34
CA TRP A 440 5.70 -24.33 10.52
C TRP A 440 7.08 -23.98 9.96
N HIS A 441 8.10 -24.81 10.24
CA HIS A 441 9.44 -24.63 9.68
C HIS A 441 9.43 -24.77 8.15
N LEU A 442 8.76 -25.80 7.62
CA LEU A 442 8.69 -26.01 6.19
C LEU A 442 7.90 -24.90 5.46
N ALA A 443 6.83 -24.39 6.07
CA ALA A 443 6.10 -23.22 5.60
C ALA A 443 6.96 -21.94 5.66
N SER A 444 7.84 -21.82 6.66
CA SER A 444 8.79 -20.70 6.77
C SER A 444 9.86 -20.76 5.68
N ILE A 445 10.42 -21.95 5.42
CA ILE A 445 11.43 -22.19 4.38
C ILE A 445 10.85 -21.94 2.99
N THR A 446 9.62 -22.41 2.74
CA THR A 446 8.91 -22.22 1.46
C THR A 446 8.21 -20.88 1.34
N ARG A 447 8.32 -20.01 2.35
CA ARG A 447 7.76 -18.65 2.40
C ARG A 447 6.23 -18.60 2.27
N MET A 448 5.53 -19.63 2.75
CA MET A 448 4.07 -19.65 2.86
C MET A 448 3.60 -18.92 4.12
N LEU A 449 3.63 -17.58 4.11
CA LEU A 449 3.38 -16.75 5.29
C LEU A 449 1.97 -16.93 5.89
N ASP A 450 0.94 -17.09 5.06
CA ASP A 450 -0.42 -17.34 5.52
C ASP A 450 -0.53 -18.67 6.27
N LEU A 451 0.01 -19.74 5.67
CA LEU A 451 0.03 -21.06 6.27
C LEU A 451 0.86 -21.05 7.57
N ARG A 452 2.03 -20.40 7.56
CA ARG A 452 2.86 -20.21 8.76
C ARG A 452 2.09 -19.50 9.86
N THR A 453 1.32 -18.47 9.54
CA THR A 453 0.49 -17.72 10.49
C THR A 453 -0.65 -18.60 11.04
N GLN A 454 -1.32 -19.37 10.18
CA GLN A 454 -2.38 -20.29 10.58
C GLN A 454 -1.86 -21.42 11.49
N ILE A 455 -0.70 -21.99 11.15
CA ILE A 455 -0.02 -23.00 11.99
C ILE A 455 0.40 -22.37 13.32
N GLY A 456 0.97 -21.16 13.27
CA GLY A 456 1.38 -20.40 14.46
C GLY A 456 0.23 -20.12 15.42
N GLY A 457 -0.92 -19.66 14.91
CA GLY A 457 -2.13 -19.46 15.71
C GLY A 457 -2.64 -20.76 16.34
N ARG A 458 -2.56 -21.88 15.62
CA ARG A 458 -2.94 -23.19 16.16
C ARG A 458 -1.95 -23.68 17.21
N LEU A 459 -0.64 -23.54 16.98
CA LEU A 459 0.42 -23.84 17.95
C LEU A 459 0.27 -23.00 19.21
N LEU A 460 0.00 -21.70 19.08
CA LEU A 460 -0.25 -20.81 20.21
C LEU A 460 -1.45 -21.28 21.05
N ALA A 461 -2.48 -21.83 20.43
CA ALA A 461 -3.67 -22.33 21.13
C ALA A 461 -3.41 -23.66 21.89
N ILE A 462 -2.52 -24.52 21.39
CA ILE A 462 -2.27 -25.87 21.97
C ILE A 462 -1.01 -25.96 22.83
N ASP A 463 0.03 -25.19 22.50
CA ASP A 463 1.35 -25.17 23.15
C ASP A 463 1.98 -23.76 23.01
N PRO A 464 1.56 -22.79 23.85
CA PRO A 464 2.08 -21.41 23.81
C PRO A 464 3.59 -21.30 24.04
N GLU A 465 4.22 -22.30 24.67
CA GLU A 465 5.65 -22.35 24.90
C GLU A 465 6.39 -22.73 23.62
N ALA A 466 5.95 -23.79 22.94
CA ALA A 466 6.49 -24.17 21.63
C ALA A 466 6.35 -23.04 20.61
N PHE A 467 5.22 -22.31 20.60
CA PHE A 467 5.06 -21.14 19.74
C PHE A 467 6.06 -20.01 20.08
N ARG A 468 6.32 -19.76 21.38
CA ARG A 468 7.28 -18.75 21.81
C ARG A 468 8.72 -19.12 21.41
N GLU A 469 9.10 -20.38 21.48
CA GLU A 469 10.41 -20.83 21.01
C GLU A 469 10.56 -20.70 19.48
N LEU A 470 9.49 -20.92 18.72
CA LEU A 470 9.50 -20.71 17.27
C LEU A 470 9.55 -19.23 16.85
N ALA A 471 9.08 -18.33 17.71
CA ALA A 471 9.07 -16.89 17.45
C ALA A 471 10.39 -16.19 17.81
N LYS A 472 11.32 -16.88 18.46
CA LYS A 472 12.71 -16.42 18.68
C LYS A 472 13.55 -16.69 17.43
#